data_AF-A0A7N0R954-F1
#
_entry.id   AF-A0A7N0R954-F1
#
_cell.length_a   1.000
_cell.length_b   1.000
_cell.length_c   1.000
_cell.angle_alpha   90.00
_cell.angle_beta   90.00
_cell.angle_gamma   90.00
#
_symmetry.space_group_name_H-M   'P 1'
#
loop_
_entity.id
_entity.type
_entity.pdbx_description
1 polymer ?
#
loop_
_entity_poly.entity_id
_entity_poly.type
_entity_poly.pdbx_seq_one_letter_code
_entity_poly.pdbx_strand_id
1 'polypeptide(L)' 'MCLVDEELSKPYSIFTYRYLVYLWPQLLSLVFHRGRCVRTVVCKMWEHRNTFRGYIAMLVVIKPSRIRGNTWSLFQD' A
#
# COMPACT_ATOMS: atom_id res chain seq x y z
N MET A 1 2.13 -10.96 7.36
CA MET A 1 2.12 -10.57 5.93
C MET A 1 3.50 -9.98 5.69
N CYS A 2 4.47 -10.78 5.23
CA CYS A 2 5.90 -10.39 5.28
C CYS A 2 6.21 -9.02 4.67
N LEU A 3 5.48 -8.62 3.62
CA LEU A 3 5.69 -7.37 2.90
C LEU A 3 5.53 -6.11 3.78
N VAL A 4 4.51 -6.08 4.63
CA VAL A 4 4.22 -4.93 5.51
C VAL A 4 5.14 -4.96 6.73
N ASP A 5 5.46 -6.16 7.22
CA ASP A 5 6.28 -6.36 8.42
C ASP A 5 7.77 -6.12 8.15
N GLU A 6 8.27 -6.38 6.92
CA GLU A 6 9.69 -6.25 6.55
C GLU A 6 10.08 -4.84 6.05
N GLU A 7 9.17 -4.13 5.37
CA GLU A 7 9.50 -2.85 4.72
C GLU A 7 9.10 -1.61 5.53
N LEU A 8 8.22 -1.73 6.53
CA LEU A 8 7.87 -0.60 7.40
C LEU A 8 8.65 -0.61 8.70
N SER A 9 9.23 0.55 9.02
CA SER A 9 9.84 0.82 10.33
C SER A 9 8.82 0.77 11.49
N LYS A 10 7.52 0.89 11.20
CA LYS A 10 6.40 0.71 12.13
C LYS A 10 5.29 -0.08 11.44
N PRO A 11 5.29 -1.43 11.52
CA PRO A 11 4.23 -2.22 10.94
C PRO A 11 2.92 -1.98 11.70
N TYR A 12 1.82 -1.91 10.96
CA TYR A 12 0.50 -1.95 11.58
C TYR A 12 0.22 -3.35 12.10
N SER A 13 -0.55 -3.45 13.19
CA SER A 13 -1.07 -4.74 13.61
C SER A 13 -1.97 -5.33 12.52
N ILE A 14 -2.08 -6.66 12.51
CA ILE A 14 -3.00 -7.36 11.60
C ILE A 14 -4.45 -6.87 11.74
N PHE A 15 -4.84 -6.43 12.93
CA PHE A 15 -6.18 -5.88 13.20
C PHE A 15 -6.38 -4.54 12.50
N THR A 16 -5.41 -3.64 12.57
CA THR A 16 -5.47 -2.34 11.88
C THR A 16 -5.51 -2.54 10.37
N TYR A 17 -4.69 -3.45 9.82
CA TYR A 17 -4.73 -3.75 8.39
C TYR A 17 -6.11 -4.28 7.96
N ARG A 18 -6.66 -5.27 8.67
CA ARG A 18 -8.00 -5.81 8.39
C ARG A 18 -9.06 -4.71 8.47
N TYR A 19 -9.00 -3.84 9.46
CA TYR A 19 -9.93 -2.73 9.62
C TYR A 19 -9.92 -1.80 8.39
N LEU A 20 -8.72 -1.42 7.90
CA LEU A 20 -8.59 -0.58 6.70
C LEU A 20 -9.15 -1.27 5.44
N VAL A 21 -8.85 -2.56 5.25
CA VAL A 21 -9.36 -3.35 4.12
C VAL A 21 -10.87 -3.49 4.16
N TYR A 22 -11.46 -3.70 5.35
CA TYR A 22 -12.91 -3.85 5.51
C TYR A 22 -13.66 -2.55 5.27
N LEU A 23 -13.13 -1.42 5.73
CA LEU A 23 -13.81 -0.12 5.61
C LEU A 23 -13.68 0.51 4.23
N TRP A 24 -12.50 0.38 3.62
CA TRP A 24 -12.21 1.04 2.35
C TRP A 24 -11.57 0.09 1.34
N PRO A 25 -12.24 -1.01 0.97
CA PRO A 25 -11.71 -1.96 -0.02
C PRO A 25 -11.48 -1.29 -1.39
N GLN A 26 -12.29 -0.28 -1.72
CA GLN A 26 -12.19 0.49 -2.97
C GLN A 26 -10.98 1.43 -3.02
N LEU A 27 -10.43 1.81 -1.85
CA LEU A 27 -9.28 2.71 -1.74
C LEU A 27 -7.98 1.94 -1.50
N LEU A 28 -8.02 0.62 -1.70
CA LEU A 28 -6.88 -0.28 -1.61
C LEU A 28 -6.37 -0.59 -3.02
N SER A 29 -5.08 -0.38 -3.25
CA SER A 29 -4.43 -0.75 -4.51
C SER A 29 -3.27 -1.71 -4.23
N LEU A 30 -3.36 -2.90 -4.79
CA LEU A 30 -2.36 -3.95 -4.68
C LEU A 30 -1.82 -4.25 -6.08
N VAL A 31 -0.51 -4.20 -6.24
CA VAL A 31 0.16 -4.57 -7.49
C VAL A 31 0.89 -5.88 -7.28
N PHE A 32 0.51 -6.87 -8.08
CA PHE A 32 1.13 -8.19 -8.08
C PHE A 32 2.05 -8.34 -9.31
N HIS A 33 3.24 -8.89 -9.09
CA HIS A 33 4.17 -9.28 -10.14
C HIS A 33 4.57 -10.74 -9.94
N ARG A 34 4.38 -11.58 -10.96
CA ARG A 34 4.73 -13.02 -10.92
C ARG A 34 4.19 -13.75 -9.67
N GLY A 35 2.96 -13.44 -9.27
CA GLY A 35 2.30 -14.05 -8.11
C GLY A 35 2.77 -13.52 -6.74
N ARG A 36 3.65 -12.52 -6.70
CA ARG A 36 4.05 -11.83 -5.46
C ARG A 36 3.50 -10.42 -5.45
N CYS A 37 2.91 -9.99 -4.33
CA CYS A 37 2.57 -8.58 -4.15
C CYS A 37 3.88 -7.79 -4.13
N VAL A 38 4.02 -6.76 -4.95
CA VAL A 38 5.22 -5.92 -5.02
C VAL A 38 4.97 -4.55 -4.41
N ARG A 39 3.72 -4.07 -4.48
CA ARG A 39 3.33 -2.78 -3.93
C ARG A 39 1.93 -2.84 -3.35
N THR A 40 1.76 -2.18 -2.22
CA THR A 40 0.49 -1.99 -1.54
C THR A 40 0.33 -0.51 -1.23
N VAL A 41 -0.80 0.06 -1.64
CA VAL A 41 -1.25 1.38 -1.23
C VAL A 41 -2.57 1.21 -0.50
N VAL A 42 -2.65 1.74 0.71
CA VAL A 42 -3.87 1.78 1.51
C VAL A 42 -4.21 3.25 1.76
N CYS A 43 -5.34 3.67 1.20
CA CYS A 43 -5.87 5.01 1.38
C CYS A 43 -7.11 4.98 2.29
N LYS A 44 -7.32 6.07 3.02
CA LYS A 44 -8.49 6.34 3.86
C LYS A 44 -9.10 7.65 3.42
N MET A 45 -10.41 7.71 3.33
CA MET A 45 -11.14 8.97 3.11
C MET A 45 -11.84 9.39 4.40
N TRP A 46 -11.74 10.66 4.74
CA TRP A 46 -12.42 11.21 5.92
C TRP A 46 -13.03 12.57 5.59
N GLU A 47 -14.25 12.79 6.05
CA GLU A 47 -14.92 14.07 5.92
C GLU A 47 -14.41 15.02 7.01
N HIS A 48 -13.90 16.17 6.61
CA HIS A 48 -13.44 17.19 7.53
C HIS A 48 -13.97 18.55 7.09
N ARG A 49 -14.86 19.14 7.90
CA ARG A 49 -15.45 20.48 7.68
C ARG A 49 -16.08 20.62 6.28
N ASN A 50 -17.02 19.73 5.94
CA ASN A 50 -17.71 19.66 4.63
C ASN A 50 -16.79 19.45 3.41
N THR A 51 -15.55 19.01 3.62
CA THR A 51 -14.63 18.65 2.52
C THR A 51 -14.11 17.22 2.73
N PHE A 52 -13.99 16.46 1.65
CA PHE A 52 -13.39 15.14 1.72
C PHE A 52 -11.87 15.21 1.63
N ARG A 53 -11.19 14.57 2.58
CA ARG A 53 -9.72 14.45 2.60
C ARG A 53 -9.32 12.99 2.45
N GLY A 54 -8.48 12.73 1.46
CA GLY A 54 -7.79 11.46 1.31
C GLY A 54 -6.51 11.44 2.13
N TYR A 55 -6.30 10.38 2.88
CA TYR A 55 -5.09 10.11 3.66
C TYR A 55 -4.47 8.83 3.15
N ILE A 56 -3.17 8.86 2.85
CA ILE A 56 -2.41 7.65 2.56
C ILE A 56 -2.04 7.04 3.91
N ALA A 57 -2.74 5.98 4.31
CA ALA A 57 -2.50 5.29 5.57
C ALA A 57 -1.21 4.46 5.50
N MET A 58 -0.97 3.82 4.35
CA MET A 58 0.21 2.99 4.16
C MET A 58 0.59 2.94 2.69
N LEU A 59 1.88 3.13 2.42
CA LEU A 59 2.48 2.92 1.10
C LEU A 59 3.69 1.99 1.30
N VAL A 60 3.62 0.80 0.73
CA VAL A 60 4.71 -0.17 0.78
C VAL A 60 5.09 -0.57 -0.62
N VAL A 61 6.38 -0.50 -0.91
CA VAL A 61 6.96 -0.99 -2.15
C VAL A 61 8.09 -1.91 -1.75
N ILE A 62 8.03 -3.16 -2.17
CA ILE A 62 9.20 -4.05 -2.04
C ILE A 62 10.33 -3.41 -2.82
N LYS A 63 11.46 -3.12 -2.16
CA LYS A 63 12.65 -2.71 -2.90
C LYS A 63 13.01 -3.83 -3.85
N PRO A 64 13.06 -3.60 -5.17
CA PRO A 64 13.59 -4.62 -6.06
C PRO A 64 14.99 -4.93 -5.57
N SER A 65 15.24 -6.20 -5.21
CA SER A 65 16.55 -6.67 -4.79
C SER A 65 17.55 -6.43 -5.91
N ARG A 66 18.21 -5.26 -5.87
CA ARG A 66 19.31 -4.80 -6.72
C ARG A 66 19.26 -5.37 -8.15
N ILE A 67 18.19 -5.09 -8.88
CA ILE A 67 18.23 -5.15 -10.34
C ILE A 67 18.23 -3.71 -10.82
N ARG A 68 19.24 -3.44 -11.64
CA ARG A 68 19.67 -2.18 -12.24
C ARG A 68 18.51 -1.26 -12.57
N GLY A 69 18.76 0.04 -12.43
CA GLY A 69 17.81 1.11 -12.67
C GLY A 69 16.96 0.88 -13.92
N ASN A 70 15.73 1.39 -13.85
CA ASN A 70 14.70 1.48 -14.90
C ASN A 70 13.38 0.73 -14.57
N THR A 71 13.23 0.07 -13.41
CA THR A 71 11.96 -0.60 -13.06
C THR A 71 10.81 0.37 -12.72
N TRP A 72 11.11 1.64 -12.45
CA TRP A 72 10.07 2.64 -12.11
C TRP A 72 9.11 2.91 -13.27
N SER A 73 9.54 2.77 -14.52
CA SER A 73 8.72 3.06 -15.70
C SER A 73 7.80 1.90 -16.12
N LEU A 74 7.97 0.70 -15.54
CA LEU A 74 7.15 -0.49 -15.84
C LEU A 74 5.85 -0.57 -15.02
N PHE A 75 5.56 0.46 -14.22
CA PHE A 75 4.35 0.56 -13.38
C PHE A 75 3.39 1.66 -13.85
N GLN A 76 3.55 2.14 -15.08
CA GLN A 76 2.78 3.25 -15.65
C GLN A 76 1.87 2.84 -16.82
N ASP A 77 1.71 1.54 -17.06
CA ASP A 77 0.73 0.98 -18.01
C ASP A 77 -0.59 0.63 -17.32
#